data_AF-A0A8H6B331-F1
#
_entry.id   AF-A0A8H6B331-F1
#
_cell.length_a   1.000
_cell.length_b   1.000
_cell.length_c   1.000
_cell.angle_alpha   90.00
_cell.angle_beta   90.00
_cell.angle_gamma   90.00
#
_symmetry.space_group_name_H-M   'P 1'
#
loop_
_entity.id
_entity.type
_entity.pdbx_description
1 polymer ?
#
loop_
_entity_poly.entity_id
_entity_poly.type
_entity_poly.pdbx_seq_one_letter_code
_entity_poly.pdbx_strand_id
1 'polypeptide(L)'
;MANSPHGGVLKDLLARDLSRHNELATEAETLPAVVLTERQLCDLELILSGGFSPLEGFMTEKDYNGVVENNRLADGNVFSMPITLDVSQEQIEELGIKAGARVTLRDFRDDRNLAIINVEDVYRPNKEKEAKEVFGGDADHPAVKYLYNTAAEFYVGGKIDAINRLEHYDYVALRYTPAEMRLHFDKLGWSKVVAFQTRNPMHRAHRELTVRAARARQANVLIHPVVGLTKPGDIDHFTRVRVYQALLPRYPNGMAVLGLLPLAMRMGGPREAVWHAIIRKNYGATHFIVGRDHAGPGKNSKGEEFYGPYDAQYAVEKFKDELGIEVVPFQMMTYLPDSDEYRPKDEVPQGTRTLDISGTELRSRLRSGREIPEWFSYPEVVRVLRESHPPRSAQGFTVFLTGYHSSGKDAIARALQTTLNQQGGRSVSLLLGETVRAELSSELGFSRADRTRNIGRIAFVASELTRSGAAVIAAPIAPYEDARKHAREMVEKYGDFYLVHVATSLEHSEKIDKKGVYAKARNGEIKGFTGVDDPYEVPSKADFTVDIEKTSVRNAVHSIILMLESAGLLDRL
;
A
#
# COMPACT_ATOMS: atom_id res chain seq x y z
N MET A 1 20.01 17.86 24.50
CA MET A 1 18.97 18.22 23.49
C MET A 1 19.59 18.29 22.10
N ALA A 2 19.05 17.54 21.12
CA ALA A 2 19.60 17.45 19.77
C ALA A 2 19.16 18.60 18.83
N ASN A 3 17.85 18.90 18.70
CA ASN A 3 17.35 20.05 17.91
C ASN A 3 16.06 20.63 18.51
N SER A 4 15.79 21.92 18.42
CA SER A 4 14.52 22.52 18.87
C SER A 4 13.35 22.09 17.96
N PRO A 5 12.12 21.93 18.51
CA PRO A 5 10.91 21.71 17.70
C PRO A 5 10.69 22.86 16.71
N HIS A 6 10.03 22.57 15.58
CA HIS A 6 9.60 23.60 14.64
C HIS A 6 8.50 24.47 15.27
N GLY A 7 8.60 25.79 15.10
CA GLY A 7 7.80 26.77 15.86
C GLY A 7 8.22 26.94 17.34
N GLY A 8 9.31 26.31 17.78
CA GLY A 8 9.91 26.50 19.10
C GLY A 8 9.31 25.68 20.24
N VAL A 9 8.07 25.20 20.10
CA VAL A 9 7.36 24.41 21.11
C VAL A 9 6.93 23.07 20.52
N LEU A 10 7.21 21.98 21.23
CA LEU A 10 6.69 20.66 20.85
C LEU A 10 5.21 20.58 21.24
N LYS A 11 4.33 20.40 20.26
CA LYS A 11 2.88 20.22 20.44
C LYS A 11 2.55 18.79 20.85
N ASP A 12 3.11 18.32 21.96
CA ASP A 12 2.73 17.03 22.55
C ASP A 12 1.39 17.18 23.28
N LEU A 13 0.29 16.97 22.53
CA LEU A 13 -1.07 17.18 23.02
C LEU A 13 -1.45 16.11 24.05
N LEU A 14 -0.91 14.90 23.89
CA LEU A 14 -1.09 13.81 24.85
C LEU A 14 -0.50 14.17 26.22
N ALA A 15 0.68 14.78 26.24
CA ALA A 15 1.27 15.29 27.48
C ALA A 15 0.50 16.51 28.02
N ARG A 16 0.06 17.42 27.13
CA ARG A 16 -0.72 18.62 27.49
C ARG A 16 -2.02 18.26 28.21
N ASP A 17 -2.76 17.29 27.68
CA ASP A 17 -4.14 16.98 28.11
C ASP A 17 -4.23 15.85 29.13
N LEU A 18 -3.09 15.28 29.54
CA LEU A 18 -3.03 14.15 30.48
C LEU A 18 -3.82 14.41 31.78
N SER A 19 -3.79 15.64 32.30
CA SER A 19 -4.53 16.00 33.51
C SER A 19 -6.05 16.09 33.31
N ARG A 20 -6.51 16.24 32.06
CA ARG A 20 -7.93 16.33 31.67
C ARG A 20 -8.44 15.04 31.03
N HIS A 21 -7.63 13.98 30.97
CA HIS A 21 -7.95 12.72 30.29
C HIS A 21 -9.35 12.19 30.65
N ASN A 22 -9.66 12.05 31.95
CA ASN A 22 -10.94 11.46 32.38
C ASN A 22 -12.15 12.34 32.04
N GLU A 23 -11.99 13.66 32.07
CA GLU A 23 -13.00 14.63 31.67
C GLU A 23 -13.29 14.49 30.17
N LEU A 24 -12.24 14.57 29.34
CA LEU A 24 -12.35 14.47 27.88
C LEU A 24 -12.86 13.10 27.43
N ALA A 25 -12.42 12.02 28.09
CA ALA A 25 -12.91 10.67 27.81
C ALA A 25 -14.41 10.56 28.09
N THR A 26 -14.88 11.09 29.22
CA THR A 26 -16.32 11.07 29.57
C THR A 26 -17.14 11.93 28.60
N GLU A 27 -16.64 13.10 28.24
CA GLU A 27 -17.28 13.98 27.26
C GLU A 27 -17.39 13.30 25.89
N ALA A 28 -16.32 12.66 25.41
CA ALA A 28 -16.24 12.05 24.09
C ALA A 28 -17.26 10.94 23.85
N GLU A 29 -17.72 10.26 24.91
CA GLU A 29 -18.79 9.26 24.83
C GLU A 29 -20.15 9.87 24.46
N THR A 30 -20.34 11.18 24.70
CA THR A 30 -21.62 11.87 24.47
C THR A 30 -21.66 12.70 23.20
N LEU A 31 -20.49 13.03 22.63
CA LEU A 31 -20.39 13.87 21.44
C LEU A 31 -20.69 13.05 20.17
N PRO A 32 -21.19 13.70 19.09
CA PRO A 32 -21.17 13.11 17.76
C PRO A 32 -19.75 12.69 17.40
N ALA A 33 -19.60 11.56 16.71
CA ALA A 33 -18.30 10.98 16.40
C ALA A 33 -18.08 10.84 14.89
N VAL A 34 -16.93 11.32 14.42
CA VAL A 34 -16.42 11.04 13.09
C VAL A 34 -15.45 9.87 13.19
N VAL A 35 -15.75 8.79 12.47
CA VAL A 35 -14.83 7.67 12.29
C VAL A 35 -13.80 8.05 11.23
N LEU A 36 -12.52 8.03 11.62
CA LEU A 36 -11.44 8.49 10.77
C LEU A 36 -11.05 7.46 9.71
N THR A 37 -10.57 7.96 8.56
CA THR A 37 -9.88 7.13 7.56
C THR A 37 -8.46 6.77 8.03
N GLU A 38 -7.84 5.77 7.40
CA GLU A 38 -6.44 5.39 7.68
C GLU A 38 -5.45 6.56 7.51
N ARG A 39 -5.66 7.43 6.51
CA ARG A 39 -4.84 8.62 6.29
C ARG A 39 -5.00 9.62 7.43
N GLN A 40 -6.25 9.89 7.83
CA GLN A 40 -6.56 10.82 8.91
C GLN A 40 -6.06 10.30 10.27
N LEU A 41 -6.03 8.98 10.50
CA LEU A 41 -5.42 8.38 11.68
C LEU A 41 -3.91 8.61 11.75
N CYS A 42 -3.19 8.40 10.64
CA CYS A 42 -1.75 8.69 10.57
C CYS A 42 -1.48 10.19 10.85
N ASP A 43 -2.31 11.07 10.30
CA ASP A 43 -2.17 12.50 10.51
C ASP A 43 -2.48 12.88 11.97
N LEU A 44 -3.58 12.36 12.53
CA LEU A 44 -3.96 12.59 13.92
C LEU A 44 -2.85 12.10 14.87
N GLU A 45 -2.26 10.93 14.65
CA GLU A 45 -1.17 10.42 15.49
C GLU A 45 0.02 11.39 15.55
N LEU A 46 0.39 11.99 14.42
CA LEU A 46 1.47 12.97 14.33
C LEU A 46 1.07 14.36 14.83
N ILE A 47 -0.21 14.73 14.82
CA ILE A 47 -0.72 15.91 15.51
C ILE A 47 -0.63 15.70 17.03
N LEU A 48 -1.21 14.61 17.53
CA LEU A 48 -1.31 14.29 18.96
C LEU A 48 0.05 14.20 19.66
N SER A 49 1.03 13.58 18.99
CA SER A 49 2.38 13.38 19.51
C SER A 49 3.33 14.56 19.28
N GLY A 50 2.90 15.59 18.55
CA GLY A 50 3.72 16.76 18.20
C GLY A 50 4.67 16.54 17.02
N GLY A 51 4.52 15.45 16.26
CA GLY A 51 5.26 15.20 15.02
C GLY A 51 5.05 16.31 13.97
N PHE A 52 3.90 16.98 13.98
CA PHE A 52 3.57 18.11 13.10
C PHE A 52 3.69 19.49 13.74
N SER A 53 4.36 19.63 14.90
CA SER A 53 4.59 20.95 15.51
C SER A 53 5.07 21.98 14.45
N PRO A 54 4.52 23.20 14.44
CA PRO A 54 3.63 23.80 15.45
C PRO A 54 2.13 23.48 15.30
N LEU A 55 1.73 22.67 14.32
CA LEU A 55 0.34 22.29 14.11
C LEU A 55 -0.19 21.52 15.33
N GLU A 56 -1.37 21.91 15.82
CA GLU A 56 -2.05 21.33 17.00
C GLU A 56 -3.51 20.93 16.72
N GLY A 57 -3.83 20.70 15.45
CA GLY A 57 -5.13 20.27 14.99
C GLY A 57 -5.19 20.11 13.48
N PHE A 58 -6.37 19.80 12.94
CA PHE A 58 -6.57 19.82 11.48
C PHE A 58 -6.67 21.27 11.01
N MET A 59 -6.10 21.56 9.84
CA MET A 59 -5.93 22.94 9.36
C MET A 59 -7.26 23.64 9.18
N THR A 60 -7.35 24.85 9.73
CA THR A 60 -8.38 25.85 9.39
C THR A 60 -8.24 26.25 7.93
N GLU A 61 -9.28 26.86 7.35
CA GLU A 61 -9.24 27.39 5.99
C GLU A 61 -8.07 28.38 5.81
N LYS A 62 -7.78 29.16 6.85
CA LYS A 62 -6.68 30.14 6.85
C LYS A 62 -5.32 29.46 6.76
N ASP A 63 -5.06 28.44 7.59
CA ASP A 63 -3.82 27.67 7.55
C ASP A 63 -3.69 26.91 6.24
N TYR A 64 -4.77 26.25 5.82
CA TYR A 64 -4.83 25.48 4.58
C TYR A 64 -4.50 26.34 3.35
N ASN A 65 -5.12 27.51 3.21
CA ASN A 65 -4.84 28.42 2.09
C ASN A 65 -3.40 28.93 2.12
N GLY A 66 -2.88 29.27 3.30
CA GLY A 66 -1.47 29.64 3.48
C GLY A 66 -0.52 28.52 3.04
N VAL A 67 -0.82 27.27 3.37
CA VAL A 67 -0.01 26.11 3.02
C VAL A 67 -0.06 25.83 1.52
N VAL A 68 -1.26 25.79 0.94
CA VAL A 68 -1.47 25.53 -0.49
C VAL A 68 -0.76 26.59 -1.33
N GLU A 69 -0.90 27.86 -1.00
CA GLU A 69 -0.34 28.95 -1.81
C GLU A 69 1.12 29.25 -1.50
N ASN A 70 1.50 29.25 -0.22
CA ASN A 70 2.73 29.89 0.24
C ASN A 70 3.67 28.95 1.01
N ASN A 71 3.29 27.68 1.21
CA ASN A 71 3.99 26.73 2.09
C ASN A 71 4.18 27.25 3.52
N ARG A 72 3.17 27.96 4.06
CA ARG A 72 3.21 28.51 5.43
C ARG A 72 1.87 28.38 6.12
N LEU A 73 1.92 28.15 7.44
CA LEU A 73 0.76 28.32 8.31
C LEU A 73 0.43 29.81 8.48
N ALA A 74 -0.75 30.09 9.04
CA ALA A 74 -1.22 31.45 9.29
C ALA A 74 -0.33 32.27 10.25
N ASP A 75 0.45 31.58 11.09
CA ASP A 75 1.43 32.19 12.01
C ASP A 75 2.78 32.51 11.35
N GLY A 76 2.94 32.14 10.07
CA GLY A 76 4.14 32.37 9.27
C GLY A 76 5.14 31.21 9.27
N ASN A 77 4.98 30.20 10.12
CA ASN A 77 5.88 29.04 10.14
C ASN A 77 5.79 28.26 8.82
N VAL A 78 6.92 27.74 8.34
CA VAL A 78 6.99 26.95 7.11
C VAL A 78 6.23 25.63 7.31
N PHE A 79 5.27 25.33 6.45
CA PHE A 79 4.58 24.05 6.41
C PHE A 79 4.07 23.82 4.99
N SER A 80 4.49 22.75 4.34
CA SER A 80 4.33 22.57 2.89
C SER A 80 3.24 21.58 2.48
N MET A 81 2.61 20.89 3.43
CA MET A 81 1.64 19.82 3.16
C MET A 81 0.28 20.13 3.81
N PRO A 82 -0.85 20.12 3.08
CA PRO A 82 -2.16 20.28 3.70
C PRO A 82 -2.51 19.07 4.57
N ILE A 83 -2.94 19.31 5.82
CA ILE A 83 -3.35 18.29 6.79
C ILE A 83 -4.77 18.62 7.27
N THR A 84 -5.75 17.96 6.67
CA THR A 84 -7.17 18.32 6.80
C THR A 84 -8.01 17.11 7.19
N LEU A 85 -9.11 17.37 7.89
CA LEU A 85 -10.14 16.38 8.18
C LEU A 85 -11.27 16.57 7.16
N ASP A 86 -11.39 15.66 6.22
CA ASP A 86 -12.43 15.69 5.20
C ASP A 86 -13.68 14.91 5.60
N VAL A 87 -14.85 15.50 5.36
CA VAL A 87 -16.19 14.94 5.65
C VAL A 87 -17.17 15.21 4.51
N SER A 88 -18.20 14.38 4.38
CA SER A 88 -19.27 14.58 3.41
C SER A 88 -20.34 15.56 3.89
N GLN A 89 -21.16 16.07 2.98
CA GLN A 89 -22.31 16.92 3.33
C GLN A 89 -23.27 16.18 4.28
N GLU A 90 -23.51 14.89 4.03
CA GLU A 90 -24.37 14.06 4.87
C GLU A 90 -23.83 13.94 6.30
N GLN A 91 -22.51 13.75 6.45
CA GLN A 91 -21.88 13.69 7.78
C GLN A 91 -21.98 15.03 8.52
N ILE A 92 -21.83 16.16 7.81
CA ILE A 92 -21.99 17.50 8.42
C ILE A 92 -23.39 17.66 9.00
N GLU A 93 -24.41 17.29 8.23
CA GLU A 93 -25.81 17.40 8.64
C GLU A 93 -26.17 16.44 9.77
N GLU A 94 -25.79 15.16 9.65
CA GLU A 94 -26.10 14.12 10.62
C GLU A 94 -25.41 14.35 11.97
N LEU A 95 -24.15 14.77 11.96
CA LEU A 95 -23.36 14.96 13.17
C LEU A 95 -23.40 16.41 13.69
N GLY A 96 -24.10 17.32 12.99
CA GLY A 96 -24.23 18.72 13.38
C GLY A 96 -22.90 19.49 13.38
N ILE A 97 -22.00 19.17 12.45
CA ILE A 97 -20.65 19.77 12.37
C ILE A 97 -20.75 21.21 11.90
N LYS A 98 -20.31 22.16 12.74
CA LYS A 98 -20.28 23.59 12.44
C LYS A 98 -19.28 24.29 13.36
N ALA A 99 -18.92 25.53 13.05
CA ALA A 99 -18.08 26.35 13.92
C ALA A 99 -18.63 26.38 15.36
N GLY A 100 -17.75 26.13 16.34
CA GLY A 100 -18.06 26.00 17.76
C GLY A 100 -18.55 24.61 18.19
N ALA A 101 -18.78 23.66 17.26
CA ALA A 101 -19.10 22.29 17.63
C ALA A 101 -17.87 21.55 18.16
N ARG A 102 -18.11 20.59 19.06
CA ARG A 102 -17.11 19.62 19.53
C ARG A 102 -17.50 18.25 18.99
N VAL A 103 -16.56 17.55 18.38
CA VAL A 103 -16.80 16.27 17.70
C VAL A 103 -15.70 15.28 18.11
N THR A 104 -16.10 14.07 18.46
CA THR A 104 -15.17 12.98 18.78
C THR A 104 -14.55 12.42 17.50
N LEU A 105 -13.24 12.19 17.51
CA LEU A 105 -12.52 11.48 16.45
C LEU A 105 -12.27 10.04 16.88
N ARG A 106 -12.80 9.09 16.11
CA ARG A 106 -12.81 7.67 16.45
C ARG A 106 -11.95 6.83 15.53
N ASP A 107 -11.25 5.87 16.10
CA ASP A 107 -10.47 4.87 15.38
C ASP A 107 -11.40 3.82 14.73
N PHE A 108 -11.29 3.60 13.42
CA PHE A 108 -12.09 2.59 12.73
C PHE A 108 -11.68 1.14 13.07
N ARG A 109 -10.51 0.95 13.69
CA ARG A 109 -9.91 -0.38 13.91
C ARG A 109 -10.42 -1.04 15.18
N ASP A 110 -10.65 -0.24 16.23
CA ASP A 110 -11.05 -0.70 17.56
C ASP A 110 -12.11 0.17 18.25
N ASP A 111 -12.73 1.09 17.50
CA ASP A 111 -13.78 2.02 17.94
C ASP A 111 -13.38 2.97 19.09
N ARG A 112 -12.09 3.12 19.40
CA ARG A 112 -11.65 3.99 20.49
C ARG A 112 -11.79 5.46 20.15
N ASN A 113 -12.24 6.25 21.14
CA ASN A 113 -12.28 7.70 21.08
C ASN A 113 -10.85 8.25 21.27
N LEU A 114 -10.25 8.79 20.21
CA LEU A 114 -8.84 9.23 20.21
C LEU A 114 -8.68 10.68 20.65
N ALA A 115 -9.59 11.54 20.20
CA ALA A 115 -9.48 12.98 20.36
C ALA A 115 -10.85 13.66 20.25
N ILE A 116 -10.94 14.92 20.67
CA ILE A 116 -12.05 15.82 20.37
C ILE A 116 -11.52 16.97 19.52
N ILE A 117 -12.16 17.23 18.38
CA ILE A 117 -11.91 18.44 17.59
C ILE A 117 -12.85 19.56 18.02
N ASN A 118 -12.27 20.72 18.32
CA ASN A 118 -12.98 21.99 18.50
C ASN A 118 -13.09 22.67 17.14
N VAL A 119 -14.24 22.53 16.48
CA VAL A 119 -14.43 23.00 15.10
C VAL A 119 -14.38 24.52 15.06
N GLU A 120 -13.44 25.07 14.29
CA GLU A 120 -13.29 26.51 14.06
C GLU A 120 -13.98 26.91 12.75
N ASP A 121 -13.80 26.12 11.68
CA ASP A 121 -14.46 26.31 10.40
C ASP A 121 -14.81 24.99 9.70
N VAL A 122 -15.77 25.08 8.78
CA VAL A 122 -16.14 24.02 7.84
C VAL A 122 -16.19 24.67 6.47
N TYR A 123 -15.32 24.25 5.56
CA TYR A 123 -15.12 24.93 4.28
C TYR A 123 -15.01 23.95 3.13
N ARG A 124 -15.34 24.41 1.92
CA ARG A 124 -15.25 23.61 0.70
C ARG A 124 -13.97 23.99 -0.05
N PRO A 125 -12.92 23.15 -0.06
CA PRO A 125 -11.66 23.47 -0.71
C PRO A 125 -11.80 23.49 -2.24
N ASN A 126 -10.98 24.29 -2.90
CA ASN A 126 -10.76 24.16 -4.34
C ASN A 126 -9.74 23.02 -4.59
N LYS A 127 -10.26 21.80 -4.82
CA LYS A 127 -9.44 20.60 -5.07
C LYS A 127 -8.56 20.69 -6.32
N GLU A 128 -8.98 21.43 -7.35
CA GLU A 128 -8.16 21.65 -8.55
C GLU A 128 -6.93 22.50 -8.23
N LYS A 129 -7.12 23.55 -7.43
CA LYS A 129 -6.01 24.38 -6.95
C LYS A 129 -5.08 23.56 -6.05
N GLU A 130 -5.61 22.74 -5.14
CA GLU A 130 -4.78 21.87 -4.29
C GLU A 130 -3.97 20.88 -5.15
N ALA A 131 -4.63 20.19 -6.09
CA ALA A 131 -3.98 19.25 -7.00
C ALA A 131 -2.81 19.89 -7.75
N LYS A 132 -3.03 21.09 -8.28
CA LYS A 132 -2.02 21.84 -9.04
C LYS A 132 -0.89 22.37 -8.17
N GLU A 133 -1.21 23.15 -7.15
CA GLU A 133 -0.22 23.90 -6.38
C GLU A 133 0.56 23.01 -5.41
N VAL A 134 -0.06 21.93 -4.91
CA VAL A 134 0.58 21.01 -3.95
C VAL A 134 1.25 19.82 -4.64
N PHE A 135 0.59 19.22 -5.63
CA PHE A 135 1.02 17.94 -6.22
C PHE A 135 1.45 18.05 -7.69
N GLY A 136 1.36 19.22 -8.32
CA GLY A 136 1.75 19.46 -9.72
C GLY A 136 0.64 19.27 -10.75
N GLY A 137 -0.56 18.82 -10.35
CA GLY A 137 -1.78 18.83 -11.16
C GLY A 137 -1.99 17.63 -12.09
N ASP A 138 -1.02 16.70 -12.20
CA ASP A 138 -1.19 15.50 -13.03
C ASP A 138 -2.22 14.54 -12.40
N ALA A 139 -3.24 14.17 -13.16
CA ALA A 139 -4.31 13.25 -12.74
C ALA A 139 -3.81 11.84 -12.41
N ASP A 140 -2.62 11.44 -12.91
CA ASP A 140 -1.99 10.17 -12.56
C ASP A 140 -1.27 10.18 -11.21
N HIS A 141 -1.04 11.36 -10.62
CA HIS A 141 -0.36 11.49 -9.36
C HIS A 141 -1.14 10.81 -8.22
N PRO A 142 -0.53 9.98 -7.35
CA PRO A 142 -1.26 9.24 -6.32
C PRO A 142 -2.08 10.11 -5.35
N ALA A 143 -1.54 11.24 -4.90
CA ALA A 143 -2.30 12.18 -4.06
C ALA A 143 -3.45 12.85 -4.81
N VAL A 144 -3.31 13.14 -6.11
CA VAL A 144 -4.39 13.73 -6.92
C VAL A 144 -5.51 12.72 -7.11
N LYS A 145 -5.17 11.45 -7.42
CA LYS A 145 -6.15 10.36 -7.46
C LYS A 145 -6.89 10.21 -6.14
N TYR A 146 -6.20 10.25 -5.00
CA TYR A 146 -6.85 10.20 -3.69
C TYR A 146 -7.76 11.41 -3.45
N LEU A 147 -7.29 12.62 -3.75
CA LEU A 147 -8.02 13.86 -3.53
C LEU A 147 -9.39 13.87 -4.25
N TYR A 148 -9.45 13.32 -5.46
CA TYR A 148 -10.68 13.26 -6.25
C TYR A 148 -11.53 12.02 -5.98
N ASN A 149 -10.92 10.87 -5.71
CA ASN A 149 -11.65 9.59 -5.64
C ASN A 149 -11.92 9.10 -4.21
N THR A 150 -11.33 9.73 -3.19
CA THR A 150 -11.42 9.25 -1.81
C THR A 150 -11.72 10.37 -0.83
N ALA A 151 -11.01 11.51 -0.93
CA ALA A 151 -11.27 12.62 -0.03
C ALA A 151 -12.69 13.18 -0.24
N ALA A 152 -13.39 13.46 0.85
CA ALA A 152 -14.75 14.00 0.83
C ALA A 152 -14.78 15.48 0.40
N GLU A 153 -15.97 16.06 0.37
CA GLU A 153 -16.23 17.36 -0.26
C GLU A 153 -15.80 18.57 0.60
N PHE A 154 -15.92 18.46 1.92
CA PHE A 154 -15.67 19.56 2.86
C PHE A 154 -14.51 19.23 3.79
N TYR A 155 -13.78 20.26 4.20
CA TYR A 155 -12.74 20.18 5.22
C TYR A 155 -13.22 20.84 6.51
N VAL A 156 -12.86 20.23 7.64
CA VAL A 156 -13.15 20.70 8.99
C VAL A 156 -11.85 21.09 9.66
N GLY A 157 -11.70 22.38 9.95
CA GLY A 157 -10.55 22.93 10.63
C GLY A 157 -10.82 23.12 12.12
N GLY A 158 -9.81 22.88 12.95
CA GLY A 158 -9.97 23.06 14.39
C GLY A 158 -8.87 22.42 15.22
N LYS A 159 -8.70 22.96 16.44
CA LYS A 159 -7.75 22.45 17.42
C LYS A 159 -8.22 21.14 18.04
N ILE A 160 -7.24 20.31 18.40
CA ILE A 160 -7.49 18.99 18.97
C ILE A 160 -7.24 19.01 20.48
N ASP A 161 -8.17 18.41 21.23
CA ASP A 161 -7.97 17.92 22.60
C ASP A 161 -7.67 16.40 22.54
N ALA A 162 -6.56 15.96 23.11
CA ALA A 162 -6.11 14.57 23.07
C ALA A 162 -6.77 13.73 24.17
N ILE A 163 -7.20 12.52 23.82
CA ILE A 163 -7.75 11.54 24.79
C ILE A 163 -6.84 10.33 24.83
N ASN A 164 -6.84 9.52 23.77
CA ASN A 164 -6.10 8.27 23.70
C ASN A 164 -5.01 8.36 22.64
N ARG A 165 -3.88 7.68 22.90
CA ARG A 165 -2.94 7.31 21.83
C ARG A 165 -3.59 6.25 20.94
N LEU A 166 -3.23 6.24 19.67
CA LEU A 166 -3.60 5.14 18.78
C LEU A 166 -2.95 3.85 19.29
N GLU A 167 -3.73 2.77 19.34
CA GLU A 167 -3.19 1.45 19.66
C GLU A 167 -2.52 0.87 18.41
N HIS A 168 -1.29 0.37 18.58
CA HIS A 168 -0.57 -0.39 17.58
C HIS A 168 -0.10 -1.69 18.23
N TYR A 169 -0.30 -2.82 17.55
CA TYR A 169 0.10 -4.14 18.06
C TYR A 169 1.42 -4.63 17.47
N ASP A 170 1.89 -3.98 16.41
CA ASP A 170 3.11 -4.33 15.69
C ASP A 170 4.27 -3.43 16.10
N TYR A 171 5.41 -4.05 16.40
CA TYR A 171 6.69 -3.37 16.61
C TYR A 171 6.64 -2.21 17.62
N VAL A 172 5.85 -2.32 18.70
CA VAL A 172 5.66 -1.26 19.70
C VAL A 172 6.98 -0.70 20.25
N ALA A 173 7.99 -1.55 20.42
CA ALA A 173 9.32 -1.15 20.88
C ALA A 173 10.13 -0.33 19.86
N LEU A 174 9.72 -0.31 18.60
CA LEU A 174 10.32 0.47 17.52
C LEU A 174 9.49 1.70 17.14
N ARG A 175 8.27 1.85 17.67
CA ARG A 175 7.44 3.03 17.47
C ARG A 175 7.77 4.05 18.57
N TYR A 176 8.13 5.25 18.16
CA TYR A 176 8.50 6.32 19.09
C TYR A 176 7.68 7.56 18.80
N THR A 177 7.21 8.22 19.85
CA THR A 177 6.79 9.62 19.76
C THR A 177 8.01 10.54 19.64
N PRO A 178 7.85 11.80 19.20
CA PRO A 178 8.91 12.80 19.27
C PRO A 178 9.55 12.93 20.65
N ALA A 179 8.75 12.91 21.72
CA ALA A 179 9.23 13.00 23.09
C ALA A 179 10.10 11.79 23.49
N GLU A 180 9.64 10.57 23.20
CA GLU A 180 10.39 9.34 23.49
C GLU A 180 11.69 9.27 22.68
N MET A 181 11.67 9.65 21.40
CA MET A 181 12.86 9.67 20.55
C MET A 181 13.90 10.69 21.06
N ARG A 182 13.46 11.89 21.46
CA ARG A 182 14.33 12.91 22.06
C ARG A 182 14.96 12.42 23.36
N LEU A 183 14.19 11.78 24.22
CA LEU A 183 14.68 11.16 25.46
C LEU A 183 15.67 10.03 25.16
N HIS A 184 15.42 9.24 24.12
CA HIS A 184 16.31 8.16 23.70
C HIS A 184 17.66 8.70 23.24
N PHE A 185 17.69 9.76 22.44
CA PHE A 185 18.93 10.43 22.06
C PHE A 185 19.69 10.97 23.26
N ASP A 186 18.99 11.59 24.22
CA ASP A 186 19.61 12.11 25.43
C ASP A 186 20.24 10.99 26.28
N LYS A 187 19.51 9.88 26.46
CA LYS A 187 20.00 8.68 27.17
C LYS A 187 21.28 8.10 26.54
N LEU A 188 21.40 8.15 25.21
CA LEU A 188 22.59 7.69 24.49
C LEU A 188 23.70 8.75 24.41
N GLY A 189 23.48 9.97 24.92
CA GLY A 189 24.41 11.08 24.77
C GLY A 189 24.54 11.60 23.33
N TRP A 190 23.53 11.38 22.49
CA TRP A 190 23.54 11.79 21.09
C TRP A 190 23.16 13.26 20.94
N SER A 191 24.07 14.06 20.39
CA SER A 191 23.87 15.48 20.10
C SER A 191 23.57 15.74 18.62
N LYS A 192 24.28 15.05 17.71
CA LYS A 192 24.07 15.11 16.27
C LYS A 192 23.48 13.79 15.77
N VAL A 193 22.34 13.90 15.09
CA VAL A 193 21.60 12.78 14.50
C VAL A 193 21.21 13.13 13.07
N VAL A 194 21.56 12.24 12.13
CA VAL A 194 21.15 12.27 10.73
C VAL A 194 20.00 11.30 10.55
N ALA A 195 18.83 11.83 10.19
CA ALA A 195 17.66 11.02 9.89
C ALA A 195 17.62 10.59 8.42
N PHE A 196 17.27 9.33 8.20
CA PHE A 196 17.08 8.73 6.89
C PHE A 196 15.61 8.33 6.68
N GLN A 197 14.95 9.01 5.73
CA GLN A 197 13.61 8.66 5.26
C GLN A 197 13.68 7.46 4.32
N THR A 198 12.80 6.48 4.49
CA THR A 198 12.56 5.47 3.46
C THR A 198 11.17 4.85 3.57
N ARG A 199 10.63 4.47 2.41
CA ARG A 199 9.45 3.59 2.25
C ARG A 199 9.80 2.28 1.53
N ASN A 200 11.08 2.08 1.20
CA ASN A 200 11.59 0.92 0.47
C ASN A 200 12.54 0.09 1.36
N PRO A 201 12.72 -1.21 1.07
CA PRO A 201 13.80 -2.00 1.62
C PRO A 201 15.15 -1.28 1.47
N MET A 202 15.96 -1.33 2.53
CA MET A 202 17.33 -0.83 2.47
C MET A 202 18.28 -1.93 1.97
N HIS A 203 19.27 -1.49 1.21
CA HIS A 203 20.27 -2.32 0.53
C HIS A 203 21.66 -1.75 0.84
N ARG A 204 22.72 -2.33 0.25
CA ARG A 204 24.10 -1.88 0.56
C ARG A 204 24.32 -0.40 0.25
N ALA A 205 23.84 0.07 -0.90
CA ALA A 205 23.92 1.48 -1.28
C ALA A 205 23.31 2.42 -0.21
N HIS A 206 22.15 2.06 0.36
CA HIS A 206 21.49 2.82 1.42
C HIS A 206 22.29 2.80 2.73
N ARG A 207 22.85 1.64 3.10
CA ARG A 207 23.74 1.52 4.27
C ARG A 207 24.97 2.41 4.11
N GLU A 208 25.68 2.30 2.98
CA GLU A 208 26.87 3.13 2.74
C GLU A 208 26.56 4.61 2.75
N LEU A 209 25.44 5.01 2.14
CA LEU A 209 24.99 6.40 2.12
C LEU A 209 24.82 6.95 3.55
N THR A 210 24.09 6.23 4.40
CA THR A 210 23.84 6.69 5.78
C THR A 210 25.10 6.68 6.64
N VAL A 211 25.98 5.69 6.48
CA VAL A 211 27.29 5.64 7.17
C VAL A 211 28.19 6.80 6.73
N ARG A 212 28.20 7.12 5.43
CA ARG A 212 28.94 8.27 4.89
C ARG A 212 28.40 9.57 5.45
N ALA A 213 27.08 9.74 5.52
CA ALA A 213 26.43 10.92 6.10
C ALA A 213 26.84 11.11 7.57
N ALA A 214 26.75 10.04 8.35
CA ALA A 214 27.15 10.01 9.75
C ALA A 214 28.61 10.42 9.95
N ARG A 215 29.53 9.84 9.17
CA ARG A 215 30.96 10.16 9.24
C ARG A 215 31.26 11.60 8.85
N ALA A 216 30.70 12.07 7.73
CA ALA A 216 30.93 13.42 7.23
C ALA A 216 30.41 14.51 8.19
N ARG A 217 29.31 14.25 8.89
CA ARG A 217 28.68 15.21 9.83
C ARG A 217 29.04 14.95 11.30
N GLN A 218 29.86 13.92 11.56
CA GLN A 218 30.19 13.44 12.90
C GLN A 218 28.92 13.23 13.75
N ALA A 219 27.98 12.49 13.19
CA ALA A 219 26.63 12.29 13.71
C ALA A 219 26.30 10.80 13.82
N ASN A 220 25.30 10.48 14.63
CA ASN A 220 24.68 9.16 14.66
C ASN A 220 23.55 9.07 13.63
N VAL A 221 23.06 7.86 13.37
CA VAL A 221 22.03 7.60 12.35
C VAL A 221 20.70 7.28 13.01
N LEU A 222 19.64 7.97 12.59
CA LEU A 222 18.27 7.53 12.79
C LEU A 222 17.74 6.97 11.47
N ILE A 223 17.59 5.64 11.40
CA ILE A 223 16.86 4.98 10.32
C ILE A 223 15.38 5.15 10.64
N HIS A 224 14.69 6.02 9.89
CA HIS A 224 13.34 6.47 10.22
C HIS A 224 12.32 6.08 9.14
N PRO A 225 12.06 4.78 8.91
CA PRO A 225 11.17 4.36 7.84
C PRO A 225 9.71 4.71 8.12
N VAL A 226 8.96 4.94 7.04
CA VAL A 226 7.50 5.13 7.12
C VAL A 226 6.79 3.79 7.20
N VAL A 227 5.85 3.66 8.13
CA VAL A 227 5.02 2.44 8.33
C VAL A 227 3.52 2.72 8.27
N GLY A 228 3.09 3.97 8.05
CA GLY A 228 1.73 4.28 7.63
C GLY A 228 1.55 4.09 6.12
N LEU A 229 0.71 4.91 5.50
CA LEU A 229 0.47 4.85 4.05
C LEU A 229 1.73 5.22 3.24
N THR A 230 2.04 4.41 2.23
CA THR A 230 3.16 4.62 1.30
C THR A 230 2.66 4.60 -0.15
N LYS A 231 3.54 4.41 -1.13
CA LYS A 231 3.13 4.39 -2.54
C LYS A 231 2.35 3.08 -2.82
N PRO A 232 1.21 3.13 -3.54
CA PRO A 232 0.53 1.93 -3.98
C PRO A 232 1.48 0.97 -4.73
N GLY A 233 1.49 -0.29 -4.32
CA GLY A 233 2.37 -1.34 -4.86
C GLY A 233 3.76 -1.41 -4.25
N ASP A 234 4.08 -0.61 -3.23
CA ASP A 234 5.26 -0.83 -2.41
C ASP A 234 5.15 -2.12 -1.60
N ILE A 235 6.31 -2.64 -1.17
CA ILE A 235 6.41 -3.79 -0.28
C ILE A 235 5.75 -3.45 1.06
N ASP A 236 4.99 -4.40 1.61
CA ASP A 236 4.29 -4.25 2.89
C ASP A 236 5.26 -3.85 4.02
N HIS A 237 4.77 -3.10 5.01
CA HIS A 237 5.64 -2.56 6.04
C HIS A 237 6.21 -3.65 6.96
N PHE A 238 5.53 -4.77 7.18
CA PHE A 238 6.07 -5.86 8.01
C PHE A 238 7.33 -6.46 7.39
N THR A 239 7.33 -6.68 6.08
CA THR A 239 8.51 -7.12 5.33
C THR A 239 9.61 -6.07 5.38
N ARG A 240 9.27 -4.79 5.17
CA ARG A 240 10.27 -3.71 5.25
C ARG A 240 10.89 -3.59 6.63
N VAL A 241 10.11 -3.67 7.70
CA VAL A 241 10.62 -3.62 9.08
C VAL A 241 11.56 -4.80 9.37
N ARG A 242 11.19 -6.02 8.97
CA ARG A 242 12.08 -7.19 9.07
C ARG A 242 13.39 -6.98 8.28
N VAL A 243 13.32 -6.35 7.10
CA VAL A 243 14.52 -5.95 6.33
C VAL A 243 15.38 -4.96 7.11
N TYR A 244 14.81 -3.91 7.69
CA TYR A 244 15.58 -2.92 8.45
C TYR A 244 16.23 -3.55 9.69
N GLN A 245 15.52 -4.43 10.39
CA GLN A 245 16.07 -5.18 11.52
C GLN A 245 17.21 -6.11 11.09
N ALA A 246 17.06 -6.81 9.96
CA ALA A 246 18.12 -7.66 9.40
C ALA A 246 19.34 -6.85 8.96
N LEU A 247 19.15 -5.62 8.52
CA LEU A 247 20.22 -4.71 8.11
C LEU A 247 20.96 -4.07 9.31
N LEU A 248 20.29 -3.83 10.43
CA LEU A 248 20.81 -3.05 11.56
C LEU A 248 22.19 -3.55 12.08
N PRO A 249 22.47 -4.87 12.19
CA PRO A 249 23.79 -5.38 12.58
C PRO A 249 24.94 -5.05 11.61
N ARG A 250 24.64 -4.53 10.41
CA ARG A 250 25.65 -4.07 9.44
C ARG A 250 26.16 -2.66 9.71
N TYR A 251 25.59 -1.94 10.69
CA TYR A 251 26.15 -0.68 11.17
C TYR A 251 27.21 -0.94 12.24
N PRO A 252 28.21 -0.07 12.39
CA PRO A 252 29.08 -0.08 13.57
C PRO A 252 28.24 -0.05 14.85
N ASN A 253 28.64 -0.82 15.85
CA ASN A 253 27.89 -0.95 17.11
C ASN A 253 27.60 0.41 17.73
N GLY A 254 26.32 0.66 18.04
CA GLY A 254 25.87 1.91 18.67
C GLY A 254 25.80 3.13 17.74
N MET A 255 26.00 2.98 16.42
CA MET A 255 25.93 4.12 15.48
C MET A 255 24.51 4.44 14.99
N ALA A 256 23.61 3.46 14.93
CA ALA A 256 22.29 3.59 14.32
C ALA A 256 21.16 3.13 15.24
N VAL A 257 20.04 3.87 15.21
CA VAL A 257 18.77 3.51 15.84
C VAL A 257 17.71 3.38 14.75
N LEU A 258 16.84 2.36 14.89
CA LEU A 258 15.66 2.17 14.05
C LEU A 258 14.43 2.68 14.81
N GLY A 259 13.74 3.68 14.25
CA GLY A 259 12.46 4.17 14.78
C GLY A 259 11.43 4.25 13.66
N LEU A 260 10.22 3.75 13.89
CA LEU A 260 9.16 3.70 12.88
C LEU A 260 8.33 4.98 12.92
N LEU A 261 8.05 5.54 11.74
CA LEU A 261 7.24 6.75 11.58
C LEU A 261 5.84 6.39 11.06
N PRO A 262 4.75 6.68 11.80
CA PRO A 262 3.37 6.43 11.36
C PRO A 262 2.87 7.51 10.39
N LEU A 263 3.68 7.88 9.38
CA LEU A 263 3.33 8.89 8.39
C LEU A 263 2.47 8.30 7.27
N ALA A 264 1.46 9.03 6.83
CA ALA A 264 0.82 8.79 5.53
C ALA A 264 1.49 9.65 4.46
N MET A 265 2.34 9.06 3.63
CA MET A 265 3.00 9.76 2.54
C MET A 265 1.99 10.21 1.47
N ARG A 266 2.23 11.37 0.85
CA ARG A 266 1.42 11.88 -0.27
C ARG A 266 2.09 11.64 -1.62
N MET A 267 3.36 11.23 -1.60
CA MET A 267 4.23 11.20 -2.75
C MET A 267 4.41 12.59 -3.39
N GLY A 268 4.29 13.67 -2.61
CA GLY A 268 4.33 15.06 -3.04
C GLY A 268 5.74 15.63 -3.25
N GLY A 269 6.71 14.76 -3.55
CA GLY A 269 8.08 15.11 -3.95
C GLY A 269 8.68 16.29 -3.19
N PRO A 270 8.91 17.45 -3.83
CA PRO A 270 9.55 18.59 -3.19
C PRO A 270 8.84 19.16 -1.96
N ARG A 271 7.51 19.30 -2.00
CA ARG A 271 6.75 19.77 -0.83
C ARG A 271 6.81 18.76 0.31
N GLU A 272 6.76 17.48 -0.01
CA GLU A 272 6.88 16.40 0.99
C GLU A 272 8.30 16.30 1.57
N ALA A 273 9.35 16.68 0.84
CA ALA A 273 10.70 16.76 1.38
C ALA A 273 10.85 17.84 2.46
N VAL A 274 10.24 19.03 2.24
CA VAL A 274 10.18 20.10 3.26
C VAL A 274 9.41 19.64 4.48
N TRP A 275 8.27 18.97 4.27
CA TRP A 275 7.45 18.41 5.35
C TRP A 275 8.21 17.35 6.15
N HIS A 276 8.94 16.45 5.48
CA HIS A 276 9.78 15.46 6.15
C HIS A 276 10.89 16.10 7.00
N ALA A 277 11.47 17.21 6.55
CA ALA A 277 12.49 17.93 7.32
C ALA A 277 11.89 18.47 8.63
N ILE A 278 10.70 19.07 8.57
CA ILE A 278 9.94 19.54 9.74
C ILE A 278 9.66 18.39 10.71
N ILE A 279 9.12 17.27 10.20
CA ILE A 279 8.82 16.10 11.03
C ILE A 279 10.09 15.60 11.72
N ARG A 280 11.21 15.45 10.99
CA ARG A 280 12.45 14.93 11.57
C ARG A 280 13.06 15.89 12.59
N LYS A 281 12.94 17.19 12.37
CA LYS A 281 13.27 18.20 13.38
C LYS A 281 12.43 18.04 14.63
N ASN A 282 11.13 17.83 14.50
CA ASN A 282 10.23 17.60 15.63
C ASN A 282 10.60 16.34 16.42
N TYR A 283 11.04 15.28 15.74
CA TYR A 283 11.61 14.08 16.37
C TYR A 283 13.03 14.26 16.95
N GLY A 284 13.63 15.44 16.82
CA GLY A 284 14.93 15.78 17.42
C GLY A 284 16.13 15.55 16.49
N ALA A 285 15.93 15.18 15.23
CA ALA A 285 17.05 15.07 14.29
C ALA A 285 17.65 16.45 13.99
N THR A 286 18.97 16.48 13.90
CA THR A 286 19.75 17.69 13.56
C THR A 286 20.02 17.81 12.07
N HIS A 287 20.05 16.67 11.38
CA HIS A 287 20.34 16.57 9.97
C HIS A 287 19.30 15.66 9.31
N PHE A 288 19.01 15.93 8.04
CA PHE A 288 18.09 15.11 7.26
C PHE A 288 18.63 14.83 5.86
N ILE A 289 18.67 13.55 5.49
CA ILE A 289 19.07 13.14 4.15
C ILE A 289 17.95 13.43 3.16
N VAL A 290 18.29 14.12 2.07
CA VAL A 290 17.41 14.30 0.91
C VAL A 290 18.13 13.75 -0.31
N GLY A 291 17.62 12.64 -0.85
CA GLY A 291 18.22 11.94 -1.99
C GLY A 291 17.66 12.38 -3.34
N ARG A 292 18.02 11.63 -4.39
CA ARG A 292 17.40 11.72 -5.72
C ARG A 292 15.92 11.28 -5.65
N ASP A 293 15.04 12.00 -6.32
CA ASP A 293 13.60 11.68 -6.46
C ASP A 293 12.92 11.47 -5.10
N HIS A 294 13.32 12.28 -4.10
CA HIS A 294 12.86 12.13 -2.72
C HIS A 294 11.35 12.32 -2.62
N ALA A 295 10.66 11.32 -2.08
CA ALA A 295 9.20 11.26 -2.01
C ALA A 295 8.49 11.39 -3.38
N GLY A 296 9.17 11.12 -4.49
CA GLY A 296 8.58 11.15 -5.82
C GLY A 296 7.77 9.88 -6.15
N PRO A 297 6.65 10.00 -6.91
CA PRO A 297 5.90 8.84 -7.40
C PRO A 297 6.52 8.20 -8.66
N GLY A 298 7.59 8.77 -9.21
CA GLY A 298 8.22 8.29 -10.44
C GLY A 298 7.57 8.91 -11.69
N LYS A 299 7.02 8.07 -12.57
CA LYS A 299 6.50 8.49 -13.88
C LYS A 299 5.00 8.26 -14.04
N ASN A 300 4.34 9.12 -14.81
CA ASN A 300 2.94 8.97 -15.20
C ASN A 300 2.75 7.90 -16.30
N SER A 301 1.50 7.66 -16.73
CA SER A 301 1.18 6.67 -17.78
C SER A 301 1.81 6.97 -19.15
N LYS A 302 2.23 8.22 -19.39
CA LYS A 302 2.91 8.68 -20.62
C LYS A 302 4.44 8.58 -20.53
N GLY A 303 4.98 8.19 -19.37
CA GLY A 303 6.41 8.06 -19.15
C GLY A 303 7.12 9.36 -18.74
N GLU A 304 6.38 10.40 -18.40
CA GLU A 304 6.90 11.69 -17.92
C GLU A 304 7.11 11.64 -16.40
N GLU A 305 8.21 12.20 -15.90
CA GLU A 305 8.48 12.27 -14.45
C GLU A 305 7.57 13.33 -13.80
N PHE A 306 6.95 13.02 -12.65
CA PHE A 306 6.13 14.00 -11.92
C PHE A 306 6.97 15.15 -11.35
N TYR A 307 8.20 14.85 -10.95
CA TYR A 307 9.16 15.80 -10.41
C TYR A 307 10.55 15.49 -10.97
N GLY A 308 11.38 16.51 -11.13
CA GLY A 308 12.78 16.34 -11.48
C GLY A 308 13.57 15.64 -10.37
N PRO A 309 14.68 14.96 -10.72
CA PRO A 309 15.43 14.11 -9.80
C PRO A 309 16.01 14.82 -8.57
N TYR A 310 16.19 16.14 -8.60
CA TYR A 310 16.76 16.92 -7.51
C TYR A 310 15.87 18.07 -7.03
N ASP A 311 14.63 18.16 -7.52
CA ASP A 311 13.69 19.23 -7.18
C ASP A 311 13.42 19.29 -5.68
N ALA A 312 13.39 18.13 -5.03
CA ALA A 312 13.27 18.03 -3.58
C ALA A 312 14.46 18.63 -2.82
N GLN A 313 15.69 18.50 -3.33
CA GLN A 313 16.86 19.12 -2.71
C GLN A 313 16.77 20.64 -2.81
N TYR A 314 16.38 21.17 -3.98
CA TYR A 314 16.19 22.61 -4.18
C TYR A 314 15.08 23.18 -3.29
N ALA A 315 13.96 22.46 -3.15
CA ALA A 315 12.86 22.91 -2.31
C ALA A 315 13.23 22.99 -0.82
N VAL A 316 13.96 22.01 -0.30
CA VAL A 316 14.39 22.07 1.11
C VAL A 316 15.50 23.12 1.30
N GLU A 317 16.43 23.26 0.34
CA GLU A 317 17.47 24.31 0.41
C GLU A 317 16.85 25.72 0.45
N LYS A 318 15.76 25.97 -0.29
CA LYS A 318 15.03 27.25 -0.27
C LYS A 318 14.58 27.67 1.14
N PHE A 319 14.27 26.72 2.01
CA PHE A 319 13.79 26.98 3.38
C PHE A 319 14.84 26.64 4.45
N LYS A 320 16.09 26.37 4.08
CA LYS A 320 17.16 25.90 5.00
C LYS A 320 17.31 26.76 6.25
N ASP A 321 17.32 28.08 6.10
CA ASP A 321 17.54 29.02 7.21
C ASP A 321 16.34 29.05 8.18
N GLU A 322 15.14 28.74 7.70
CA GLU A 322 13.90 28.76 8.48
C GLU A 322 13.57 27.40 9.09
N LEU A 323 13.96 26.31 8.42
CA LEU A 323 13.68 24.96 8.89
C LEU A 323 14.48 24.62 10.15
N GLY A 324 15.70 25.15 10.30
CA GLY A 324 16.54 24.87 11.47
C GLY A 324 16.91 23.38 11.59
N ILE A 325 17.16 22.73 10.46
CA ILE A 325 17.69 21.35 10.34
C ILE A 325 18.63 21.32 9.13
N GLU A 326 19.81 20.71 9.27
CA GLU A 326 20.80 20.68 8.19
C GLU A 326 20.45 19.58 7.17
N VAL A 327 20.26 19.97 5.91
CA VAL A 327 20.07 19.00 4.83
C VAL A 327 21.40 18.37 4.46
N VAL A 328 21.42 17.04 4.35
CA VAL A 328 22.54 16.31 3.77
C VAL A 328 22.10 15.84 2.38
N PRO A 329 22.38 16.62 1.32
CA PRO A 329 22.04 16.19 -0.03
C PRO A 329 22.88 14.97 -0.37
N PHE A 330 22.27 13.98 -1.01
CA PHE A 330 22.99 12.83 -1.52
C PHE A 330 22.68 12.56 -2.98
N GLN A 331 23.76 12.27 -3.70
CA GLN A 331 23.73 11.72 -5.03
C GLN A 331 23.56 10.20 -4.98
N MET A 332 23.11 9.64 -6.09
CA MET A 332 22.94 8.19 -6.22
C MET A 332 24.27 7.48 -6.00
N MET A 333 24.32 6.54 -5.05
CA MET A 333 25.47 5.68 -4.84
C MET A 333 25.49 4.58 -5.91
N THR A 334 26.66 4.27 -6.45
CA THR A 334 26.87 3.17 -7.40
C THR A 334 28.00 2.26 -6.93
N TYR A 335 27.96 0.99 -7.34
CA TYR A 335 28.97 -0.01 -6.98
C TYR A 335 30.08 -0.05 -8.03
N LEU A 336 31.34 0.00 -7.57
CA LEU A 336 32.54 -0.11 -8.39
C LEU A 336 33.09 -1.54 -8.25
N PRO A 337 32.88 -2.42 -9.24
CA PRO A 337 33.26 -3.82 -9.12
C PRO A 337 34.78 -4.04 -9.05
N ASP A 338 35.57 -3.13 -9.61
CA ASP A 338 37.02 -3.29 -9.69
C ASP A 338 37.71 -2.96 -8.35
N SER A 339 37.05 -2.20 -7.46
CA SER A 339 37.56 -1.81 -6.13
C SER A 339 36.69 -2.29 -4.96
N ASP A 340 35.57 -3.00 -5.23
CA ASP A 340 34.59 -3.47 -4.23
C ASP A 340 34.15 -2.36 -3.26
N GLU A 341 33.82 -1.19 -3.82
CA GLU A 341 33.41 -0.02 -3.02
C GLU A 341 32.18 0.67 -3.63
N TYR A 342 31.57 1.56 -2.84
CA TYR A 342 30.46 2.41 -3.30
C TYR A 342 30.86 3.87 -3.27
N ARG A 343 30.57 4.58 -4.35
CA ARG A 343 30.78 6.03 -4.44
C ARG A 343 29.55 6.74 -4.99
N PRO A 344 29.33 8.00 -4.61
CA PRO A 344 28.42 8.90 -5.31
C PRO A 344 28.76 8.94 -6.79
N LYS A 345 27.76 8.85 -7.65
CA LYS A 345 27.94 8.74 -9.10
C LYS A 345 28.72 9.90 -9.72
N ASP A 346 28.64 11.08 -9.12
CA ASP A 346 29.35 12.31 -9.52
C ASP A 346 30.84 12.32 -9.12
N GLU A 347 31.25 11.47 -8.18
CA GLU A 347 32.65 11.30 -7.76
C GLU A 347 33.36 10.16 -8.49
N VAL A 348 32.65 9.43 -9.36
CA VAL A 348 33.21 8.31 -10.12
C VAL A 348 33.88 8.82 -11.40
N PRO A 349 35.18 8.54 -11.63
CA PRO A 349 35.87 8.98 -12.84
C PRO A 349 35.19 8.43 -14.11
N GLN A 350 35.12 9.27 -15.15
CA GLN A 350 34.53 8.87 -16.42
C GLN A 350 35.25 7.63 -16.99
N GLY A 351 34.48 6.65 -17.46
CA GLY A 351 35.01 5.38 -17.97
C GLY A 351 35.21 4.31 -16.90
N THR A 352 35.10 4.64 -15.61
CA THR A 352 35.09 3.62 -14.54
C THR A 352 33.87 2.73 -14.68
N ARG A 353 34.07 1.41 -14.59
CA ARG A 353 32.98 0.44 -14.62
C ARG A 353 32.11 0.62 -13.38
N THR A 354 30.80 0.66 -13.59
CA THR A 354 29.82 0.75 -12.50
C THR A 354 28.75 -0.33 -12.68
N LEU A 355 28.23 -0.84 -11.57
CA LEU A 355 27.08 -1.75 -11.56
C LEU A 355 25.95 -1.16 -10.71
N ASP A 356 24.72 -1.38 -11.17
CA ASP A 356 23.50 -1.01 -10.47
C ASP A 356 22.40 -2.03 -10.78
N ILE A 357 21.44 -2.19 -9.88
CA ILE A 357 20.23 -3.00 -10.09
C ILE A 357 19.03 -2.11 -9.86
N SER A 358 18.27 -1.88 -10.93
CA SER A 358 17.02 -1.13 -10.85
C SER A 358 15.97 -1.90 -10.03
N GLY A 359 14.99 -1.19 -9.46
CA GLY A 359 13.86 -1.83 -8.78
C GLY A 359 13.06 -2.79 -9.67
N THR A 360 13.04 -2.57 -10.99
CA THR A 360 12.41 -3.50 -11.95
C THR A 360 13.22 -4.80 -12.10
N GLU A 361 14.55 -4.71 -12.17
CA GLU A 361 15.40 -5.90 -12.22
C GLU A 361 15.41 -6.65 -10.89
N LEU A 362 15.41 -5.95 -9.74
CA LEU A 362 15.28 -6.57 -8.42
C LEU A 362 13.98 -7.39 -8.32
N ARG A 363 12.83 -6.80 -8.69
CA ARG A 363 11.54 -7.50 -8.72
C ARG A 363 11.55 -8.68 -9.68
N SER A 364 12.20 -8.54 -10.84
CA SER A 364 12.40 -9.65 -11.78
C SER A 364 13.19 -10.80 -11.15
N ARG A 365 14.29 -10.53 -10.44
CA ARG A 365 15.10 -11.55 -9.74
C ARG A 365 14.39 -12.19 -8.56
N LEU A 366 13.61 -11.42 -7.79
CA LEU A 366 12.75 -11.98 -6.73
C LEU A 366 11.74 -12.96 -7.34
N ARG A 367 10.99 -12.52 -8.36
CA ARG A 367 9.96 -13.32 -9.04
C ARG A 367 10.50 -14.56 -9.74
N SER A 368 11.68 -14.47 -10.36
CA SER A 368 12.29 -15.60 -11.10
C SER A 368 13.15 -16.51 -10.22
N GLY A 369 13.35 -16.18 -8.94
CA GLY A 369 14.28 -16.92 -8.08
C GLY A 369 15.76 -16.71 -8.41
N ARG A 370 16.10 -15.95 -9.46
CA ARG A 370 17.50 -15.65 -9.85
C ARG A 370 18.26 -15.00 -8.70
N GLU A 371 19.53 -15.35 -8.57
CA GLU A 371 20.42 -14.82 -7.53
C GLU A 371 20.42 -13.28 -7.50
N ILE A 372 20.37 -12.70 -6.30
CA ILE A 372 20.55 -11.25 -6.11
C ILE A 372 21.98 -11.09 -5.59
N PRO A 373 22.88 -10.41 -6.31
CA PRO A 373 24.29 -10.34 -5.95
C PRO A 373 24.49 -9.75 -4.56
N GLU A 374 25.46 -10.28 -3.82
CA GLU A 374 25.73 -9.79 -2.47
C GLU A 374 26.19 -8.33 -2.46
N TRP A 375 26.91 -7.87 -3.49
CA TRP A 375 27.25 -6.45 -3.65
C TRP A 375 26.01 -5.56 -3.86
N PHE A 376 24.85 -6.09 -4.21
CA PHE A 376 23.65 -5.26 -4.24
C PHE A 376 23.00 -5.17 -2.86
N SER A 377 22.77 -6.33 -2.24
CA SER A 377 22.06 -6.42 -0.96
C SER A 377 22.62 -7.53 -0.09
N TYR A 378 22.59 -7.34 1.23
CA TYR A 378 23.06 -8.35 2.19
C TYR A 378 22.22 -9.64 2.10
N PRO A 379 22.83 -10.83 2.31
CA PRO A 379 22.13 -12.11 2.19
C PRO A 379 20.89 -12.22 3.08
N GLU A 380 20.97 -11.77 4.34
CA GLU A 380 19.85 -11.80 5.28
C GLU A 380 18.70 -10.86 4.87
N VAL A 381 19.01 -9.73 4.23
CA VAL A 381 18.00 -8.83 3.65
C VAL A 381 17.31 -9.50 2.46
N VAL A 382 18.08 -10.11 1.57
CA VAL A 382 17.55 -10.84 0.41
C VAL A 382 16.65 -11.99 0.85
N ARG A 383 17.05 -12.73 1.90
CA ARG A 383 16.25 -13.81 2.48
C ARG A 383 14.86 -13.31 2.92
N VAL A 384 14.80 -12.25 3.72
CA VAL A 384 13.53 -11.64 4.16
C VAL A 384 12.68 -11.20 2.97
N LEU A 385 13.29 -10.60 1.94
CA LEU A 385 12.56 -10.19 0.74
C LEU A 385 11.95 -11.38 -0.02
N ARG A 386 12.66 -12.50 -0.10
CA ARG A 386 12.17 -13.73 -0.76
C ARG A 386 11.08 -14.44 0.02
N GLU A 387 11.07 -14.36 1.34
CA GLU A 387 10.00 -14.93 2.18
C GLU A 387 8.64 -14.28 1.85
N SER A 388 8.63 -12.96 1.61
CA SER A 388 7.40 -12.24 1.27
C SER A 388 7.12 -12.14 -0.24
N HIS A 389 8.15 -12.28 -1.06
CA HIS A 389 8.05 -12.27 -2.53
C HIS A 389 8.66 -13.57 -3.07
N PRO A 390 7.98 -14.71 -2.84
CA PRO A 390 8.48 -16.00 -3.29
C PRO A 390 8.62 -16.03 -4.82
N PRO A 391 9.50 -16.89 -5.36
CA PRO A 391 9.58 -17.11 -6.80
C PRO A 391 8.23 -17.63 -7.34
N ARG A 392 7.99 -17.46 -8.64
CA ARG A 392 6.75 -17.92 -9.31
C ARG A 392 6.40 -19.38 -9.00
N SER A 393 7.39 -20.25 -8.88
CA SER A 393 7.19 -21.67 -8.55
C SER A 393 6.67 -21.95 -7.14
N ALA A 394 6.66 -20.95 -6.25
CA ALA A 394 6.08 -21.02 -4.91
C ALA A 394 4.90 -20.05 -4.71
N GLN A 395 4.49 -19.29 -5.73
CA GLN A 395 3.33 -18.39 -5.65
C GLN A 395 2.03 -19.13 -5.92
N GLY A 396 0.94 -18.80 -5.21
CA GLY A 396 -0.38 -19.33 -5.53
C GLY A 396 -0.92 -18.76 -6.85
N PHE A 397 -1.89 -19.46 -7.44
CA PHE A 397 -2.61 -19.00 -8.63
C PHE A 397 -4.04 -19.53 -8.65
N THR A 398 -4.91 -18.88 -9.43
CA THR A 398 -6.25 -19.40 -9.72
C THR A 398 -6.41 -19.71 -11.21
N VAL A 399 -6.79 -20.95 -11.53
CA VAL A 399 -7.33 -21.33 -12.83
C VAL A 399 -8.85 -21.30 -12.74
N PHE A 400 -9.46 -20.36 -13.46
CA PHE A 400 -10.89 -20.11 -13.44
C PHE A 400 -11.51 -20.57 -14.76
N LEU A 401 -12.20 -21.70 -14.71
CA LEU A 401 -12.93 -22.28 -15.84
C LEU A 401 -14.32 -21.65 -15.94
N THR A 402 -14.73 -21.25 -17.14
CA THR A 402 -16.09 -20.80 -17.46
C THR A 402 -16.59 -21.51 -18.71
N GLY A 403 -17.90 -21.77 -18.76
CA GLY A 403 -18.54 -22.44 -19.87
C GLY A 403 -19.95 -22.88 -19.50
N TYR A 404 -20.70 -23.37 -20.48
CA TYR A 404 -22.05 -23.88 -20.27
C TYR A 404 -22.12 -25.03 -19.24
N HIS A 405 -23.32 -25.30 -18.72
CA HIS A 405 -23.56 -26.54 -17.99
C HIS A 405 -23.22 -27.73 -18.89
N SER A 406 -22.66 -28.81 -18.35
CA SER A 406 -22.24 -29.99 -19.14
C SER A 406 -21.22 -29.73 -20.27
N SER A 407 -20.54 -28.58 -20.31
CA SER A 407 -19.45 -28.27 -21.28
C SER A 407 -18.16 -29.08 -21.07
N GLY A 408 -18.10 -29.97 -20.07
CA GLY A 408 -16.89 -30.71 -19.70
C GLY A 408 -15.92 -29.97 -18.78
N LYS A 409 -16.19 -28.70 -18.42
CA LYS A 409 -15.37 -27.91 -17.49
C LYS A 409 -15.11 -28.61 -16.15
N ASP A 410 -16.08 -29.35 -15.61
CA ASP A 410 -15.95 -30.06 -14.34
C ASP A 410 -14.99 -31.26 -14.46
N ALA A 411 -15.00 -31.94 -15.62
CA ALA A 411 -14.07 -33.03 -15.90
C ALA A 411 -12.64 -32.51 -16.09
N ILE A 412 -12.47 -31.40 -16.81
CA ILE A 412 -11.20 -30.70 -16.94
C ILE A 412 -10.67 -30.27 -15.56
N ALA A 413 -11.52 -29.70 -14.70
CA ALA A 413 -11.13 -29.25 -13.38
C ALA A 413 -10.61 -30.39 -12.49
N ARG A 414 -11.31 -31.53 -12.45
CA ARG A 414 -10.90 -32.72 -11.67
C ARG A 414 -9.62 -33.36 -12.21
N ALA A 415 -9.50 -33.44 -13.53
CA ALA A 415 -8.29 -33.97 -14.16
C ALA A 415 -7.09 -33.04 -13.90
N LEU A 416 -7.26 -31.72 -14.02
CA LEU A 416 -6.24 -30.73 -13.67
C LEU A 416 -5.83 -30.82 -12.19
N GLN A 417 -6.79 -30.99 -11.28
CA GLN A 417 -6.49 -31.21 -9.86
C GLN A 417 -5.57 -32.41 -9.66
N THR A 418 -5.88 -33.53 -10.32
CA THR A 418 -5.07 -34.75 -10.24
C THR A 418 -3.66 -34.50 -10.76
N THR A 419 -3.52 -33.83 -11.91
CA THR A 419 -2.22 -33.51 -12.50
C THR A 419 -1.38 -32.60 -11.60
N LEU A 420 -1.97 -31.55 -11.02
CA LEU A 420 -1.25 -30.64 -10.11
C LEU A 420 -0.88 -31.32 -8.79
N ASN A 421 -1.74 -32.19 -8.26
CA ASN A 421 -1.39 -33.02 -7.09
C ASN A 421 -0.25 -34.00 -7.38
N GLN A 422 -0.21 -34.58 -8.58
CA GLN A 422 0.89 -35.45 -9.02
C GLN A 422 2.21 -34.68 -9.13
N GLN A 423 2.18 -33.44 -9.61
CA GLN A 423 3.36 -32.57 -9.66
C GLN A 423 3.88 -32.21 -8.26
N GLY A 424 2.98 -32.02 -7.28
CA GLY A 424 3.33 -31.93 -5.86
C GLY A 424 3.88 -30.58 -5.37
N GLY A 425 3.89 -29.54 -6.21
CA GLY A 425 4.48 -28.24 -5.85
C GLY A 425 3.71 -27.42 -4.80
N ARG A 426 2.41 -27.69 -4.59
CA ARG A 426 1.54 -26.96 -3.64
C ARG A 426 0.23 -27.69 -3.38
N SER A 427 -0.51 -27.24 -2.36
CA SER A 427 -1.88 -27.68 -2.11
C SER A 427 -2.82 -27.23 -3.23
N VAL A 428 -3.70 -28.13 -3.67
CA VAL A 428 -4.68 -27.85 -4.73
C VAL A 428 -6.10 -27.81 -4.17
N SER A 429 -6.78 -26.67 -4.31
CA SER A 429 -8.17 -26.46 -3.90
C SER A 429 -9.09 -26.46 -5.10
N LEU A 430 -10.09 -27.33 -5.11
CA LEU A 430 -11.06 -27.47 -6.20
C LEU A 430 -12.43 -26.91 -5.80
N LEU A 431 -12.85 -25.85 -6.48
CA LEU A 431 -14.12 -25.13 -6.30
C LEU A 431 -15.05 -25.40 -7.49
N LEU A 432 -15.68 -26.59 -7.51
CA LEU A 432 -16.68 -26.93 -8.54
C LEU A 432 -17.97 -26.15 -8.33
N GLY A 433 -18.71 -25.87 -9.41
CA GLY A 433 -19.97 -25.14 -9.35
C GLY A 433 -20.98 -25.74 -8.38
N GLU A 434 -21.16 -27.07 -8.39
CA GLU A 434 -22.08 -27.76 -7.46
C GLU A 434 -21.59 -27.70 -6.01
N THR A 435 -20.29 -27.91 -5.76
CA THR A 435 -19.69 -27.83 -4.41
C THR A 435 -19.83 -26.43 -3.83
N VAL A 436 -19.49 -25.39 -4.61
CA VAL A 436 -19.66 -24.00 -4.17
C VAL A 436 -21.12 -23.69 -3.87
N ARG A 437 -22.04 -24.15 -4.71
CA ARG A 437 -23.48 -23.96 -4.49
C ARG A 437 -23.94 -24.64 -3.19
N ALA A 438 -23.44 -25.82 -2.87
CA ALA A 438 -23.80 -26.50 -1.62
C ALA A 438 -23.19 -25.84 -0.38
N GLU A 439 -21.90 -25.49 -0.43
CA GLU A 439 -21.14 -25.07 0.76
C GLU A 439 -21.20 -23.56 1.02
N LEU A 440 -21.25 -22.74 -0.03
CA LEU A 440 -21.06 -21.28 0.06
C LEU A 440 -22.27 -20.48 -0.41
N SER A 441 -23.22 -21.09 -1.13
CA SER A 441 -24.27 -20.37 -1.85
C SER A 441 -25.59 -21.15 -1.93
N SER A 442 -25.91 -21.95 -0.92
CA SER A 442 -27.09 -22.83 -0.91
C SER A 442 -28.40 -22.06 -0.91
N GLU A 443 -28.36 -20.83 -0.42
CA GLU A 443 -29.49 -19.90 -0.32
C GLU A 443 -29.66 -19.02 -1.55
N LEU A 444 -28.65 -18.95 -2.44
CA LEU A 444 -28.69 -18.07 -3.60
C LEU A 444 -29.50 -18.68 -4.76
N GLY A 445 -30.33 -17.86 -5.37
CA GLY A 445 -31.08 -18.22 -6.59
C GLY A 445 -30.23 -18.18 -7.86
N PHE A 446 -30.91 -17.99 -8.98
CA PHE A 446 -30.32 -17.93 -10.32
C PHE A 446 -30.52 -16.57 -11.02
N SER A 447 -30.94 -15.55 -10.27
CA SER A 447 -31.00 -14.17 -10.79
C SER A 447 -29.60 -13.67 -11.16
N ARG A 448 -29.51 -12.65 -12.02
CA ARG A 448 -28.24 -12.01 -12.37
C ARG A 448 -27.47 -11.58 -11.11
N ALA A 449 -28.15 -10.91 -10.18
CA ALA A 449 -27.57 -10.46 -8.92
C ALA A 449 -27.04 -11.62 -8.05
N ASP A 450 -27.80 -12.71 -7.92
CA ASP A 450 -27.38 -13.88 -7.14
C ASP A 450 -26.18 -14.60 -7.77
N ARG A 451 -26.16 -14.70 -9.10
CA ARG A 451 -25.02 -15.27 -9.84
C ARG A 451 -23.77 -14.41 -9.66
N THR A 452 -23.88 -13.10 -9.77
CA THR A 452 -22.78 -12.17 -9.51
C THR A 452 -22.28 -12.31 -8.07
N ARG A 453 -23.17 -12.38 -7.08
CA ARG A 453 -22.81 -12.63 -5.67
C ARG A 453 -22.12 -13.98 -5.47
N ASN A 454 -22.61 -15.04 -6.11
CA ASN A 454 -21.97 -16.36 -6.06
C ASN A 454 -20.55 -16.34 -6.64
N ILE A 455 -20.33 -15.65 -7.76
CA ILE A 455 -18.97 -15.48 -8.31
C ILE A 455 -18.10 -14.64 -7.37
N GLY A 456 -18.64 -13.58 -6.75
CA GLY A 456 -17.95 -12.81 -5.72
C GLY A 456 -17.49 -13.66 -4.53
N ARG A 457 -18.31 -14.60 -4.07
CA ARG A 457 -17.93 -15.56 -3.00
C ARG A 457 -16.80 -16.50 -3.43
N ILE A 458 -16.86 -17.02 -4.66
CA ILE A 458 -15.76 -17.83 -5.22
C ILE A 458 -14.49 -17.00 -5.28
N ALA A 459 -14.57 -15.77 -5.80
CA ALA A 459 -13.44 -14.88 -5.94
C ALA A 459 -12.79 -14.58 -4.58
N PHE A 460 -13.59 -14.34 -3.54
CA PHE A 460 -13.09 -14.12 -2.18
C PHE A 460 -12.28 -15.31 -1.69
N VAL A 461 -12.87 -16.51 -1.71
CA VAL A 461 -12.19 -17.75 -1.25
C VAL A 461 -10.95 -18.04 -2.10
N ALA A 462 -11.05 -17.91 -3.43
CA ALA A 462 -9.93 -18.11 -4.35
C ALA A 462 -8.79 -17.11 -4.08
N SER A 463 -9.10 -15.86 -3.73
CA SER A 463 -8.11 -14.82 -3.46
C SER A 463 -7.31 -15.11 -2.18
N GLU A 464 -7.97 -15.56 -1.10
CA GLU A 464 -7.28 -15.92 0.15
C GLU A 464 -6.45 -17.20 0.01
N LEU A 465 -6.95 -18.20 -0.73
CA LEU A 465 -6.19 -19.41 -1.04
C LEU A 465 -4.98 -19.11 -1.94
N THR A 466 -5.15 -18.25 -2.94
CA THR A 466 -4.06 -17.77 -3.80
C THR A 466 -2.99 -17.05 -2.97
N ARG A 467 -3.41 -16.16 -2.06
CA ARG A 467 -2.51 -15.48 -1.11
C ARG A 467 -1.70 -16.47 -0.26
N SER A 468 -2.32 -17.60 0.09
CA SER A 468 -1.69 -18.65 0.89
C SER A 468 -0.77 -19.59 0.09
N GLY A 469 -0.56 -19.33 -1.20
CA GLY A 469 0.32 -20.15 -2.04
C GLY A 469 -0.35 -21.35 -2.72
N ALA A 470 -1.69 -21.51 -2.60
CA ALA A 470 -2.39 -22.66 -3.18
C ALA A 470 -2.61 -22.52 -4.70
N ALA A 471 -2.77 -23.67 -5.37
CA ALA A 471 -3.37 -23.73 -6.70
C ALA A 471 -4.89 -23.87 -6.57
N VAL A 472 -5.63 -22.83 -6.95
CA VAL A 472 -7.10 -22.85 -6.93
C VAL A 472 -7.61 -23.20 -8.32
N ILE A 473 -8.53 -24.15 -8.40
CA ILE A 473 -9.25 -24.50 -9.64
C ILE A 473 -10.72 -24.22 -9.39
N ALA A 474 -11.27 -23.18 -10.02
CA ALA A 474 -12.69 -22.86 -9.94
C ALA A 474 -13.39 -23.22 -11.26
N ALA A 475 -14.55 -23.88 -11.20
CA ALA A 475 -15.33 -24.23 -12.40
C ALA A 475 -16.82 -23.86 -12.32
N PRO A 476 -17.18 -22.59 -12.02
CA PRO A 476 -18.55 -22.12 -12.15
C PRO A 476 -18.98 -21.99 -13.62
N ILE A 477 -20.25 -21.68 -13.86
CA ILE A 477 -20.70 -21.24 -15.20
C ILE A 477 -20.16 -19.84 -15.49
N ALA A 478 -20.27 -18.92 -14.53
CA ALA A 478 -19.85 -17.51 -14.62
C ALA A 478 -20.31 -16.82 -15.94
N PRO A 479 -21.64 -16.67 -16.14
CA PRO A 479 -22.19 -16.26 -17.42
C PRO A 479 -21.94 -14.80 -17.81
N TYR A 480 -21.69 -13.91 -16.84
CA TYR A 480 -21.55 -12.47 -17.09
C TYR A 480 -20.08 -12.03 -16.99
N GLU A 481 -19.64 -11.18 -17.91
CA GLU A 481 -18.27 -10.67 -18.01
C GLU A 481 -17.89 -9.80 -16.81
N ASP A 482 -18.82 -9.00 -16.30
CA ASP A 482 -18.62 -8.14 -15.12
C ASP A 482 -18.20 -8.96 -13.88
N ALA A 483 -18.85 -10.08 -13.63
CA ALA A 483 -18.54 -10.99 -12.54
C ALA A 483 -17.19 -11.68 -12.72
N ARG A 484 -16.83 -12.08 -13.95
CA ARG A 484 -15.50 -12.67 -14.24
C ARG A 484 -14.38 -11.65 -14.07
N LYS A 485 -14.60 -10.42 -14.53
CA LYS A 485 -13.66 -9.30 -14.36
C LYS A 485 -13.43 -8.99 -12.88
N HIS A 486 -14.51 -8.93 -12.10
CA HIS A 486 -14.41 -8.75 -10.65
C HIS A 486 -13.61 -9.88 -9.97
N ALA A 487 -13.85 -11.14 -10.37
CA ALA A 487 -13.09 -12.27 -9.84
C ALA A 487 -11.59 -12.18 -10.16
N ARG A 488 -11.24 -11.80 -11.39
CA ARG A 488 -9.87 -11.53 -11.81
C ARG A 488 -9.24 -10.43 -10.94
N GLU A 489 -9.88 -9.28 -10.84
CA GLU A 489 -9.40 -8.12 -10.07
C GLU A 489 -9.18 -8.45 -8.58
N MET A 490 -9.99 -9.34 -8.00
CA MET A 490 -9.85 -9.76 -6.61
C MET A 490 -8.66 -10.70 -6.39
N VAL A 491 -8.46 -11.67 -7.28
CA VAL A 491 -7.36 -12.64 -7.19
C VAL A 491 -6.02 -12.00 -7.53
N GLU A 492 -5.96 -11.14 -8.55
CA GLU A 492 -4.74 -10.44 -9.02
C GLU A 492 -4.13 -9.51 -7.96
N LYS A 493 -4.83 -9.23 -6.85
CA LYS A 493 -4.26 -8.58 -5.67
C LYS A 493 -3.20 -9.43 -4.97
N TYR A 494 -3.28 -10.75 -5.07
CA TYR A 494 -2.44 -11.68 -4.30
C TYR A 494 -1.68 -12.70 -5.16
N GLY A 495 -2.11 -12.97 -6.39
CA GLY A 495 -1.41 -13.89 -7.30
C GLY A 495 -2.04 -13.94 -8.69
N ASP A 496 -1.52 -14.80 -9.55
CA ASP A 496 -1.95 -14.84 -10.96
C ASP A 496 -3.37 -15.44 -11.11
N PHE A 497 -4.16 -14.89 -12.04
CA PHE A 497 -5.48 -15.40 -12.43
C PHE A 497 -5.51 -15.78 -13.91
N TYR A 498 -5.97 -16.99 -14.21
CA TYR A 498 -6.10 -17.51 -15.56
C TYR A 498 -7.54 -17.86 -15.89
N LEU A 499 -8.15 -17.15 -16.84
CA LEU A 499 -9.48 -17.42 -17.36
C LEU A 499 -9.39 -18.46 -18.48
N VAL A 500 -9.94 -19.65 -18.23
CA VAL A 500 -10.06 -20.73 -19.21
C VAL A 500 -11.50 -20.82 -19.71
N HIS A 501 -11.73 -20.45 -20.96
CA HIS A 501 -13.04 -20.58 -21.60
C HIS A 501 -13.21 -21.99 -22.18
N VAL A 502 -14.13 -22.76 -21.61
CA VAL A 502 -14.55 -24.07 -22.12
C VAL A 502 -15.69 -23.84 -23.12
N ALA A 503 -15.29 -23.48 -24.34
CA ALA A 503 -16.11 -23.04 -25.47
C ALA A 503 -16.84 -24.18 -26.20
N THR A 504 -17.28 -25.18 -25.45
CA THR A 504 -18.10 -26.27 -26.00
C THR A 504 -19.46 -25.70 -26.38
N SER A 505 -19.97 -26.05 -27.57
CA SER A 505 -21.24 -25.50 -28.04
C SER A 505 -22.39 -25.85 -27.09
N LEU A 506 -23.43 -25.01 -27.10
CA LEU A 506 -24.64 -25.27 -26.35
C LEU A 506 -25.29 -26.58 -26.84
N GLU A 507 -25.35 -26.77 -28.15
CA GLU A 507 -25.92 -27.95 -28.79
C GLU A 507 -25.23 -29.23 -28.34
N HIS A 508 -23.89 -29.23 -28.28
CA HIS A 508 -23.15 -30.37 -27.78
C HIS A 508 -23.36 -30.58 -26.29
N SER A 509 -23.34 -29.50 -25.50
CA SER A 509 -23.57 -29.54 -24.05
C SER A 509 -24.95 -30.12 -23.69
N GLU A 510 -25.99 -29.75 -24.44
CA GLU A 510 -27.34 -30.32 -24.33
C GLU A 510 -27.35 -31.81 -24.70
N LYS A 511 -26.69 -32.18 -25.80
CA LYS A 511 -26.64 -33.57 -26.30
C LYS A 511 -26.01 -34.54 -25.30
N ILE A 512 -25.01 -34.10 -24.54
CA ILE A 512 -24.28 -34.96 -23.59
C ILE A 512 -24.77 -34.84 -22.15
N ASP A 513 -25.83 -34.07 -21.89
CA ASP A 513 -26.42 -33.92 -20.57
C ASP A 513 -27.14 -35.19 -20.11
N LYS A 514 -26.43 -36.00 -19.32
CA LYS A 514 -26.97 -37.23 -18.72
C LYS A 514 -27.85 -36.99 -17.51
N LYS A 515 -27.87 -35.78 -16.94
CA LYS A 515 -28.70 -35.41 -15.78
C LYS A 515 -30.07 -34.85 -16.21
N GLY A 516 -30.26 -34.58 -17.51
CA GLY A 516 -31.51 -34.08 -18.09
C GLY A 516 -31.89 -32.68 -17.61
N VAL A 517 -30.91 -31.89 -17.14
CA VAL A 517 -31.12 -30.54 -16.62
C VAL A 517 -31.54 -29.59 -17.75
N TYR A 518 -30.94 -29.71 -18.93
CA TYR A 518 -31.33 -28.93 -20.11
C TYR A 518 -32.74 -29.29 -20.57
N ALA A 519 -33.13 -30.56 -20.56
CA ALA A 519 -34.48 -30.98 -20.90
C ALA A 519 -35.52 -30.35 -19.94
N LYS A 520 -35.25 -30.39 -18.63
CA LYS A 520 -36.08 -29.73 -17.61
C LYS A 520 -36.17 -28.21 -17.82
N ALA A 521 -35.05 -27.56 -18.16
CA ALA A 521 -35.05 -26.13 -18.48
C ALA A 521 -35.88 -25.82 -19.72
N ARG A 522 -35.73 -26.57 -20.82
CA ARG A 522 -36.51 -26.41 -22.06
C ARG A 522 -38.01 -26.64 -21.84
N ASN A 523 -38.38 -27.51 -20.89
CA ASN A 523 -39.76 -27.75 -20.48
C ASN A 523 -40.31 -26.71 -19.48
N GLY A 524 -39.52 -25.71 -19.09
CA GLY A 524 -39.92 -24.66 -18.16
C GLY A 524 -39.93 -25.05 -16.67
N GLU A 525 -39.43 -26.24 -16.32
CA GLU A 525 -39.31 -26.72 -14.94
C GLU A 525 -38.18 -25.97 -14.18
N ILE A 526 -37.17 -25.49 -14.91
CA ILE A 526 -36.06 -24.69 -14.37
C ILE A 526 -36.01 -23.36 -15.11
N LYS A 527 -36.38 -22.27 -14.43
CA LYS A 527 -36.36 -20.91 -15.00
C LYS A 527 -34.97 -20.28 -14.89
N GLY A 528 -34.62 -19.44 -15.86
CA GLY A 528 -33.37 -18.67 -15.84
C GLY A 528 -32.13 -19.55 -15.98
N PHE A 529 -32.23 -20.62 -16.76
CA PHE A 529 -31.13 -21.53 -17.02
C PHE A 529 -30.23 -20.99 -18.13
N THR A 530 -28.93 -20.94 -17.88
CA THR A 530 -27.94 -20.33 -18.77
C THR A 530 -27.86 -21.09 -20.11
N GLY A 531 -28.03 -20.37 -21.23
CA GLY A 531 -28.11 -20.93 -22.58
C GLY A 531 -29.53 -21.27 -23.04
N VAL A 532 -30.52 -21.25 -22.14
CA VAL A 532 -31.95 -21.45 -22.48
C VAL A 532 -32.70 -20.13 -22.32
N ASP A 533 -32.84 -19.65 -21.08
CA ASP A 533 -33.59 -18.42 -20.74
C ASP A 533 -32.71 -17.32 -20.12
N ASP A 534 -31.46 -17.64 -19.77
CA ASP A 534 -30.46 -16.71 -19.22
C ASP A 534 -29.23 -16.67 -20.16
N PRO A 535 -28.67 -15.50 -20.48
CA PRO A 535 -27.59 -15.41 -21.46
C PRO A 535 -26.25 -15.97 -20.93
N TYR A 536 -25.38 -16.32 -21.86
CA TYR A 536 -23.95 -16.56 -21.61
C TYR A 536 -23.14 -15.55 -22.42
N GLU A 537 -22.53 -14.58 -21.75
CA GLU A 537 -21.64 -13.62 -22.37
C GLU A 537 -20.31 -14.32 -22.64
N VAL A 538 -20.02 -14.60 -23.91
CA VAL A 538 -18.78 -15.28 -24.32
C VAL A 538 -17.56 -14.45 -23.88
N PRO A 539 -16.57 -15.05 -23.18
CA PRO A 539 -15.37 -14.33 -22.75
C PRO A 539 -14.64 -13.66 -23.92
N SER A 540 -14.41 -12.35 -23.82
CA SER A 540 -13.72 -11.57 -24.85
C SER A 540 -12.19 -11.69 -24.78
N LYS A 541 -11.67 -11.94 -23.58
CA LYS A 541 -10.23 -12.00 -23.25
C LYS A 541 -9.93 -13.17 -22.31
N ALA A 542 -10.19 -14.39 -22.77
CA ALA A 542 -9.73 -15.59 -22.07
C ALA A 542 -8.23 -15.78 -22.28
N ASP A 543 -7.51 -16.21 -21.24
CA ASP A 543 -6.08 -16.55 -21.33
C ASP A 543 -5.89 -17.83 -22.17
N PHE A 544 -6.89 -18.72 -22.13
CA PHE A 544 -6.92 -19.94 -22.92
C PHE A 544 -8.36 -20.33 -23.26
N THR A 545 -8.58 -20.82 -24.48
CA THR A 545 -9.89 -21.33 -24.93
C THR A 545 -9.76 -22.78 -25.34
N VAL A 546 -10.70 -23.61 -24.89
CA VAL A 546 -10.73 -25.05 -25.17
C VAL A 546 -12.12 -25.52 -25.54
N ASP A 547 -12.20 -26.50 -26.43
CA ASP A 547 -13.45 -27.03 -26.97
C ASP A 547 -13.40 -28.56 -26.96
N ILE A 548 -14.19 -29.20 -26.09
CA ILE A 548 -14.15 -30.66 -25.92
C ILE A 548 -14.72 -31.42 -27.13
N GLU A 549 -15.38 -30.74 -28.06
CA GLU A 549 -15.82 -31.35 -29.31
C GLU A 549 -14.64 -31.67 -30.23
N LYS A 550 -13.56 -30.90 -30.09
CA LYS A 550 -12.37 -30.95 -30.94
C LYS A 550 -11.17 -31.55 -30.22
N THR A 551 -11.22 -31.68 -28.90
CA THR A 551 -10.08 -32.13 -28.10
C THR A 551 -10.52 -32.99 -26.91
N SER A 552 -9.60 -33.81 -26.41
CA SER A 552 -9.85 -34.61 -25.21
C SER A 552 -9.61 -33.79 -23.94
N VAL A 553 -10.22 -34.20 -22.82
CA VAL A 553 -9.93 -33.63 -21.48
C VAL A 553 -8.43 -33.68 -21.16
N ARG A 554 -7.74 -34.76 -21.57
CA ARG A 554 -6.29 -34.89 -21.36
C ARG A 554 -5.51 -33.79 -22.08
N ASN A 555 -5.85 -33.53 -23.35
CA ASN A 555 -5.18 -32.49 -24.13
C ASN A 555 -5.51 -31.09 -23.60
N ALA A 556 -6.77 -30.87 -23.18
CA ALA A 556 -7.18 -29.63 -22.52
C ALA A 556 -6.33 -29.34 -21.26
N VAL A 557 -6.19 -30.34 -20.39
CA VAL A 557 -5.36 -30.25 -19.18
C VAL A 557 -3.90 -30.02 -19.54
N HIS A 558 -3.36 -30.73 -20.52
CA HIS A 558 -1.97 -30.55 -20.95
C HIS A 558 -1.69 -29.13 -21.43
N SER A 559 -2.59 -28.53 -22.21
CA SER A 559 -2.45 -27.13 -22.64
C SER A 559 -2.49 -26.14 -21.47
N ILE A 560 -3.35 -26.39 -20.46
CA ILE A 560 -3.38 -25.56 -19.24
C ILE A 560 -2.05 -25.70 -18.49
N ILE A 561 -1.49 -26.90 -18.39
CA ILE A 561 -0.18 -27.13 -17.75
C ILE A 561 0.94 -26.38 -18.49
N LEU A 562 1.00 -26.45 -19.83
CA LEU A 562 2.00 -25.72 -20.62
C LEU A 562 1.89 -24.20 -20.43
N MET A 563 0.68 -23.66 -20.33
CA MET A 563 0.45 -22.25 -20.01
C MET A 563 1.03 -21.89 -18.63
N LEU A 564 0.75 -22.69 -17.60
CA LEU A 564 1.27 -22.47 -16.25
C LEU A 564 2.81 -22.62 -16.17
N GLU A 565 3.38 -23.59 -16.88
CA GLU A 565 4.83 -23.79 -17.01
C GLU A 565 5.50 -22.57 -17.67
N SER A 566 4.94 -22.08 -18.77
CA SER A 566 5.46 -20.90 -19.49
C SER A 566 5.45 -19.62 -18.63
N ALA A 567 4.53 -19.54 -17.67
CA ALA A 567 4.43 -18.46 -16.69
C ALA A 567 5.38 -18.63 -15.49
N GLY A 568 6.16 -19.72 -15.46
CA GLY A 568 7.11 -20.07 -14.40
C GLY A 568 6.46 -20.54 -13.10
N LEU A 569 5.16 -20.87 -13.12
CA LEU A 569 4.42 -21.29 -11.93
C LEU A 569 4.68 -22.74 -11.56
N LEU A 570 5.11 -23.54 -12.53
CA LEU A 570 5.52 -24.93 -12.34
C LEU A 570 7.04 -24.96 -12.48
N ASP A 571 7.74 -25.57 -11.52
CA ASP A 571 9.18 -25.77 -11.65
C ASP A 571 9.49 -26.57 -12.92
N ARG A 572 10.62 -26.25 -13.55
CA ARG A 572 11.23 -27.18 -14.50
C ARG A 572 11.72 -28.35 -13.67
N LEU A 573 11.12 -29.52 -13.88
CA LEU A 573 11.55 -30.79 -13.30
C LEU A 573 13.07 -31.00 -13.43
#